data_AF-A0A4Q7PK59-F1
#
_entry.id   AF-A0A4Q7PK59-F1
#
_cell.length_a   1.000
_cell.length_b   1.000
_cell.length_c   1.000
_cell.angle_alpha   90.00
_cell.angle_beta   90.00
_cell.angle_gamma   90.00
#
_symmetry.space_group_name_H-M   'P 1'
#
loop_
_entity.id
_entity.type
_entity.pdbx_description
1 polymer ?
#
loop_
_entity_poly.entity_id
_entity_poly.type
_entity_poly.pdbx_seq_one_letter_code
_entity_poly.pdbx_strand_id
1 'polypeptide(L)'
;MSIYTSFDYLSNEPFYLEGIGTVKCPTLRDIRRITYRVFELYLSLVTITRDSLLKLSGMEEQFSAMSGSEQEAASLFHLLLYKNPELMMGMLKFFLLDEVEFNAETGRFDISSASQEKIPMGSVGSDNFELFQEEMKYILGLGQKESLAPKFANETARKLYQKLEQHREDQKKNQKADENYSLDNMVRKYCTHNKVGINILNVWDMTYYQFHSMFSEYCSGRHYDFNDSMAANTFSFKKSSDYKPMEYLKKLNM
;
A
#
# COMPACT_ATOMS: atom_id res chain seq x y z
N MET A 1 -13.12 -1.82 -10.78
CA MET A 1 -13.73 -1.46 -9.48
C MET A 1 -13.63 -2.71 -8.63
N SER A 2 -12.70 -2.74 -7.67
CA SER A 2 -12.41 -3.95 -6.89
C SER A 2 -13.66 -4.45 -6.17
N ILE A 3 -14.01 -5.72 -6.37
CA ILE A 3 -15.12 -6.39 -5.68
C ILE A 3 -14.86 -6.52 -4.16
N TYR A 4 -13.61 -6.34 -3.75
CA TYR A 4 -13.15 -6.52 -2.39
C TYR A 4 -13.22 -5.22 -1.56
N THR A 5 -13.56 -5.39 -0.30
CA THR A 5 -13.68 -4.34 0.70
C THR A 5 -12.49 -4.36 1.65
N SER A 6 -12.38 -3.31 2.47
CA SER A 6 -11.34 -3.23 3.50
C SER A 6 -11.38 -4.39 4.48
N PHE A 7 -12.56 -5.00 4.69
CA PHE A 7 -12.73 -6.17 5.55
C PHE A 7 -12.05 -7.41 4.95
N ASP A 8 -12.17 -7.62 3.65
CA ASP A 8 -11.63 -8.81 2.98
C ASP A 8 -10.09 -8.85 3.06
N TYR A 9 -9.44 -7.69 3.00
CA TYR A 9 -7.99 -7.56 3.15
C TYR A 9 -7.47 -7.84 4.57
N LEU A 10 -8.34 -7.87 5.58
CA LEU A 10 -7.98 -8.32 6.93
C LEU A 10 -7.86 -9.84 7.03
N SER A 11 -8.24 -10.59 5.99
CA SER A 11 -8.02 -12.02 5.90
C SER A 11 -6.70 -12.35 5.17
N ASN A 12 -6.19 -13.56 5.39
CA ASN A 12 -5.08 -14.11 4.60
C ASN A 12 -5.57 -14.97 3.41
N GLU A 13 -6.88 -14.99 3.17
CA GLU A 13 -7.47 -15.69 2.03
C GLU A 13 -7.04 -15.04 0.69
N PRO A 14 -6.84 -15.85 -0.37
CA PRO A 14 -6.51 -15.33 -1.69
C PRO A 14 -7.67 -14.57 -2.35
N PHE A 15 -7.33 -13.70 -3.30
CA PHE A 15 -8.27 -12.89 -4.05
C PHE A 15 -8.26 -13.35 -5.52
N TYR A 16 -9.41 -13.69 -6.06
CA TYR A 16 -9.55 -13.93 -7.48
C TYR A 16 -9.79 -12.62 -8.24
N LEU A 17 -8.97 -12.36 -9.26
CA LEU A 17 -9.09 -11.24 -10.17
C LEU A 17 -9.45 -11.75 -11.57
N GLU A 18 -10.63 -11.35 -12.06
CA GLU A 18 -11.13 -11.78 -13.37
C GLU A 18 -10.16 -11.40 -14.50
N GLY A 19 -9.81 -12.37 -15.35
CA GLY A 19 -8.89 -12.18 -16.47
C GLY A 19 -7.40 -12.15 -16.10
N ILE A 20 -7.06 -12.20 -14.82
CA ILE A 20 -5.68 -12.26 -14.31
C ILE A 20 -5.45 -13.61 -13.64
N GLY A 21 -6.16 -13.91 -12.55
CA GLY A 21 -5.95 -15.11 -11.75
C GLY A 21 -6.05 -14.84 -10.24
N THR A 22 -5.51 -15.77 -9.46
CA THR A 22 -5.59 -15.78 -8.00
C THR A 22 -4.36 -15.11 -7.39
N VAL A 23 -4.55 -13.95 -6.80
CA VAL A 23 -3.50 -13.18 -6.13
C VAL A 23 -3.59 -13.32 -4.60
N LYS A 24 -2.49 -13.06 -3.91
CA LYS A 24 -2.44 -13.03 -2.45
C LYS A 24 -1.72 -11.80 -1.92
N CYS A 25 -2.09 -11.38 -0.71
CA CYS A 25 -1.25 -10.51 0.09
C CYS A 25 -0.15 -11.39 0.74
N PRO A 26 1.14 -11.11 0.52
CA PRO A 26 2.20 -11.92 1.08
C PRO A 26 2.25 -11.80 2.61
N THR A 27 2.60 -12.89 3.28
CA THR A 27 2.92 -12.83 4.71
C THR A 27 4.29 -12.20 4.94
N LEU A 28 4.54 -11.70 6.15
CA LEU A 28 5.90 -11.27 6.53
C LEU A 28 6.90 -12.43 6.40
N ARG A 29 6.46 -13.68 6.60
CA ARG A 29 7.26 -14.88 6.35
C ARG A 29 7.61 -15.06 4.87
N ASP A 30 6.66 -14.83 3.96
CA ASP A 30 6.92 -14.89 2.52
C ASP A 30 7.92 -13.81 2.08
N ILE A 31 7.77 -12.60 2.59
CA ILE A 31 8.73 -11.50 2.37
C ILE A 31 10.13 -11.90 2.87
N ARG A 32 10.22 -12.53 4.05
CA ARG A 32 11.51 -13.00 4.59
C ARG A 32 12.18 -14.05 3.69
N ARG A 33 11.42 -14.89 2.98
CA ARG A 33 11.97 -15.93 2.08
C ARG A 33 12.71 -15.32 0.88
N ILE A 34 12.18 -14.24 0.32
CA ILE A 34 12.79 -13.52 -0.82
C ILE A 34 13.72 -12.37 -0.40
N THR A 35 13.76 -12.04 0.89
CA THR A 35 14.38 -10.85 1.50
C THR A 35 13.59 -9.56 1.29
N TYR A 36 13.67 -8.67 2.27
CA TYR A 36 12.94 -7.40 2.24
C TYR A 36 13.36 -6.51 1.06
N ARG A 37 14.64 -6.49 0.70
CA ARG A 37 15.13 -5.70 -0.44
C ARG A 37 14.51 -6.12 -1.77
N VAL A 38 14.31 -7.42 -1.99
CA VAL A 38 13.64 -7.91 -3.21
C VAL A 38 12.16 -7.53 -3.17
N PHE A 39 11.52 -7.66 -2.01
CA PHE A 39 10.14 -7.23 -1.84
C PHE A 39 9.96 -5.72 -2.08
N GLU A 40 10.88 -4.86 -1.62
CA GLU A 40 10.86 -3.42 -1.92
C GLU A 40 10.94 -3.14 -3.43
N LEU A 41 11.72 -3.92 -4.18
CA LEU A 41 11.73 -3.82 -5.65
C LEU A 41 10.37 -4.19 -6.24
N TYR A 42 9.71 -5.23 -5.73
CA TYR A 42 8.36 -5.60 -6.16
C TYR A 42 7.33 -4.52 -5.81
N LEU A 43 7.42 -3.93 -4.61
CA LEU A 43 6.58 -2.77 -4.24
C LEU A 43 6.81 -1.58 -5.17
N SER A 44 8.07 -1.33 -5.55
CA SER A 44 8.40 -0.30 -6.52
C SER A 44 7.74 -0.58 -7.87
N LEU A 45 7.80 -1.82 -8.38
CA LEU A 45 7.12 -2.20 -9.61
C LEU A 45 5.59 -2.08 -9.54
N VAL A 46 4.98 -2.37 -8.38
CA VAL A 46 3.53 -2.18 -8.18
C VAL A 46 3.15 -0.69 -8.15
N THR A 47 4.03 0.18 -7.63
CA THR A 47 3.71 1.60 -7.40
C THR A 47 4.20 2.56 -8.47
N ILE A 48 5.19 2.17 -9.26
CA ILE A 48 5.82 3.01 -10.28
C ILE A 48 4.82 3.39 -11.38
N THR A 49 4.88 4.65 -11.79
CA THR A 49 4.16 5.18 -12.96
C THR A 49 5.10 5.28 -14.15
N ARG A 50 4.54 5.32 -15.37
CA ARG A 50 5.32 5.54 -16.60
C ARG A 50 6.23 6.76 -16.49
N ASP A 51 5.69 7.89 -16.05
CA ASP A 51 6.44 9.15 -15.91
C ASP A 51 7.60 9.01 -14.91
N SER A 52 7.36 8.33 -13.78
CA SER A 52 8.40 8.10 -12.78
C SER A 52 9.51 7.18 -13.31
N LEU A 53 9.14 6.15 -14.07
CA LEU A 53 10.11 5.25 -14.71
C LEU A 53 10.95 6.00 -15.76
N LEU A 54 10.32 6.83 -16.60
CA LEU A 54 11.00 7.63 -17.60
C LEU A 54 12.02 8.59 -16.95
N LYS A 55 11.62 9.28 -15.87
CA LYS A 55 12.51 10.13 -15.05
C LYS A 55 13.71 9.38 -14.50
N LEU A 56 13.46 8.27 -13.82
CA LEU A 56 14.51 7.45 -13.21
C LEU A 56 15.49 6.88 -14.25
N SER A 57 15.00 6.64 -15.46
CA SER A 57 15.79 6.13 -16.57
C SER A 57 16.54 7.19 -17.38
N GLY A 58 16.25 8.47 -17.18
CA GLY A 58 16.80 9.56 -18.00
C GLY A 58 16.30 9.55 -19.45
N MET A 59 15.15 8.91 -19.73
CA MET A 59 14.61 8.73 -21.09
C MET A 59 13.49 9.71 -21.45
N GLU A 60 13.24 10.74 -20.62
CA GLU A 60 12.14 11.69 -20.84
C GLU A 60 12.23 12.43 -22.18
N GLU A 61 13.42 12.88 -22.56
CA GLU A 61 13.64 13.60 -23.81
C GLU A 61 13.50 12.69 -25.03
N GLN A 62 14.00 11.45 -24.93
CA GLN A 62 13.88 10.44 -25.99
C GLN A 62 12.43 10.03 -26.20
N PHE A 63 11.68 9.85 -25.11
CA PHE A 63 10.26 9.54 -25.17
C PHE A 63 9.46 10.70 -25.78
N SER A 64 9.75 11.94 -25.38
CA SER A 64 9.07 13.13 -25.90
C SER A 64 9.34 13.40 -27.39
N ALA A 65 10.49 12.93 -27.90
CA ALA A 65 10.86 13.02 -29.32
C ALA A 65 10.23 11.93 -30.20
N MET A 66 9.66 10.88 -29.61
CA MET A 66 8.93 9.83 -30.35
C MET A 66 7.62 10.37 -30.93
N SER A 67 7.16 9.75 -32.01
CA SER A 67 5.83 10.04 -32.56
C SER A 67 4.72 9.63 -31.59
N GLY A 68 3.54 10.24 -31.69
CA GLY A 68 2.40 9.93 -30.81
C GLY A 68 2.02 8.43 -30.83
N SER A 69 2.14 7.78 -31.99
CA SER A 69 1.88 6.34 -32.13
C SER A 69 2.92 5.47 -31.41
N GLU A 70 4.18 5.89 -31.34
CA GLU A 70 5.25 5.17 -30.63
C GLU A 70 5.14 5.37 -29.11
N GLN A 71 4.71 6.56 -28.67
CA GLN A 71 4.46 6.83 -27.26
C GLN A 71 3.27 6.03 -26.70
N GLU A 72 2.23 5.79 -27.52
CA GLU A 72 1.10 4.93 -27.16
C GLU A 72 1.50 3.46 -27.10
N ALA A 73 2.36 2.99 -28.02
CA ALA A 73 2.87 1.62 -28.01
C ALA A 73 3.80 1.35 -26.80
N ALA A 74 4.52 2.36 -26.33
CA ALA A 74 5.40 2.30 -25.15
C ALA A 74 4.61 2.36 -23.83
N SER A 75 3.75 1.37 -23.60
CA SER A 75 3.06 1.20 -22.31
C SER A 75 4.05 0.93 -21.18
N LEU A 76 3.64 1.19 -19.93
CA LEU A 76 4.48 0.93 -18.75
C LEU A 76 4.92 -0.54 -18.71
N PHE A 77 4.01 -1.47 -19.02
CA PHE A 77 4.29 -2.89 -19.12
C PHE A 77 5.46 -3.19 -20.07
N HIS A 78 5.43 -2.67 -21.30
CA HIS A 78 6.49 -2.93 -22.29
C HIS A 78 7.84 -2.34 -21.84
N LEU A 79 7.83 -1.15 -21.24
CA LEU A 79 9.05 -0.52 -20.72
C LEU A 79 9.68 -1.34 -19.60
N LEU A 80 8.87 -1.89 -18.69
CA LEU A 80 9.33 -2.74 -17.61
C LEU A 80 9.82 -4.10 -18.13
N LEU A 81 9.09 -4.70 -19.07
CA LEU A 81 9.43 -5.99 -19.69
C LEU A 81 10.77 -5.89 -20.43
N TYR A 82 11.00 -4.80 -21.17
CA TYR A 82 12.26 -4.56 -21.87
C TYR A 82 13.44 -4.38 -20.90
N LYS A 83 13.24 -3.66 -19.79
CA LYS A 83 14.32 -3.39 -18.84
C LYS A 83 14.72 -4.59 -18.01
N ASN A 84 13.75 -5.32 -17.46
CA ASN A 84 14.03 -6.46 -16.60
C ASN A 84 12.87 -7.47 -16.58
N PRO A 85 12.82 -8.40 -17.56
CA PRO A 85 11.74 -9.38 -17.65
C PRO A 85 11.75 -10.37 -16.48
N GLU A 86 12.93 -10.70 -15.93
CA GLU A 86 13.04 -11.60 -14.77
C GLU A 86 12.44 -10.98 -13.51
N LEU A 87 12.62 -9.67 -13.30
CA LEU A 87 12.04 -8.98 -12.16
C LEU A 87 10.51 -8.92 -12.26
N MET A 88 9.95 -8.72 -13.46
CA MET A 88 8.50 -8.81 -13.68
C MET A 88 7.98 -10.22 -13.42
N MET A 89 8.64 -11.24 -13.98
CA MET A 89 8.29 -12.64 -13.75
C MET A 89 8.35 -12.99 -12.26
N GLY A 90 9.40 -12.58 -11.56
CA GLY A 90 9.57 -12.80 -10.12
C GLY A 90 8.50 -12.12 -9.28
N MET A 91 8.12 -10.88 -9.63
CA MET A 91 7.03 -10.15 -8.99
C MET A 91 5.69 -10.87 -9.18
N LEU A 92 5.36 -11.26 -10.41
CA LEU A 92 4.11 -11.95 -10.72
C LEU A 92 4.02 -13.29 -9.99
N LYS A 93 5.07 -14.13 -10.04
CA LYS A 93 5.15 -15.41 -9.30
C LYS A 93 5.09 -15.25 -7.78
N PHE A 94 5.46 -14.09 -7.26
CA PHE A 94 5.40 -13.84 -5.82
C PHE A 94 3.97 -13.52 -5.34
N PHE A 95 3.22 -12.75 -6.14
CA PHE A 95 1.86 -12.33 -5.79
C PHE A 95 0.77 -13.29 -6.29
N LEU A 96 0.98 -13.98 -7.41
CA LEU A 96 0.07 -14.98 -7.92
C LEU A 96 0.31 -16.34 -7.25
N LEU A 97 -0.78 -17.04 -6.92
CA LEU A 97 -0.74 -18.44 -6.48
C LEU A 97 -0.69 -19.42 -7.67
N ASP A 98 -1.11 -18.95 -8.83
CA ASP A 98 -1.15 -19.69 -10.08
C ASP A 98 0.23 -19.79 -10.75
N GLU A 99 0.39 -20.75 -11.66
CA GLU A 99 1.59 -20.86 -12.49
C GLU A 99 1.65 -19.71 -13.51
N VAL A 100 2.81 -19.05 -13.56
CA VAL A 100 3.08 -17.93 -14.47
C VAL A 100 4.16 -18.32 -15.47
N GLU A 101 3.83 -18.23 -16.76
CA GLU A 101 4.73 -18.50 -17.87
C GLU A 101 4.74 -17.31 -18.84
N PHE A 102 5.90 -17.00 -19.43
CA PHE A 102 6.00 -15.91 -20.39
C PHE A 102 5.83 -16.45 -21.81
N ASN A 103 4.87 -15.88 -22.53
CA ASN A 103 4.58 -16.24 -23.90
C ASN A 103 5.24 -15.23 -24.85
N ALA A 104 6.31 -15.66 -25.51
CA ALA A 104 7.09 -14.82 -26.41
C ALA A 104 6.33 -14.43 -27.69
N GLU A 105 5.31 -15.19 -28.09
CA GLU A 105 4.52 -14.89 -29.30
C GLU A 105 3.54 -13.75 -29.06
N THR A 106 2.90 -13.75 -27.88
CA THR A 106 1.92 -12.72 -27.50
C THR A 106 2.53 -11.55 -26.74
N GLY A 107 3.75 -11.72 -26.20
CA GLY A 107 4.42 -10.75 -25.35
C GLY A 107 3.76 -10.60 -23.97
N ARG A 108 3.05 -11.63 -23.50
CA ARG A 108 2.25 -11.61 -22.27
C ARG A 108 2.69 -12.69 -21.29
N PHE A 109 2.28 -12.54 -20.04
CA PHE A 109 2.40 -13.60 -19.04
C PHE A 109 1.10 -14.39 -18.99
N ASP A 110 1.14 -15.66 -19.36
CA ASP A 110 0.00 -16.57 -19.28
C ASP A 110 -0.07 -17.19 -17.87
N ILE A 111 -1.29 -17.23 -17.33
CA ILE A 111 -1.55 -17.64 -15.95
C ILE A 111 -2.46 -18.87 -15.97
N SER A 112 -1.99 -19.95 -15.37
CA SER A 112 -2.70 -21.23 -15.32
C SER A 112 -2.75 -21.77 -13.90
N SER A 113 -3.81 -22.51 -13.59
CA SER A 113 -3.97 -23.13 -12.28
C SER A 113 -2.76 -23.98 -11.92
N ALA A 114 -2.29 -23.88 -10.67
CA ALA A 114 -1.22 -24.72 -10.14
C ALA A 114 -1.64 -26.20 -9.91
N SER A 115 -2.81 -26.61 -10.40
CA SER A 115 -3.28 -28.00 -10.35
C SER A 115 -2.72 -28.85 -11.49
N GLN A 116 -2.86 -30.17 -11.40
CA GLN A 116 -2.34 -31.10 -12.43
C GLN A 116 -2.96 -30.86 -13.81
N GLU A 117 -4.20 -30.37 -13.84
CA GLU A 117 -4.85 -29.89 -15.05
C GLU A 117 -4.56 -28.38 -15.14
N LYS A 118 -3.63 -27.98 -16.02
CA LYS A 118 -3.26 -26.57 -16.27
C LYS A 118 -4.43 -25.80 -16.87
N ILE A 119 -5.42 -25.46 -16.05
CA ILE A 119 -6.61 -24.71 -16.46
C ILE A 119 -6.17 -23.26 -16.69
N PRO A 120 -6.44 -22.65 -17.86
CA PRO A 120 -6.12 -21.25 -18.11
C PRO A 120 -6.99 -20.36 -17.22
N MET A 121 -6.34 -19.52 -16.42
CA MET A 121 -7.00 -18.60 -15.47
C MET A 121 -7.07 -17.17 -16.03
N GLY A 122 -6.03 -16.75 -16.75
CA GLY A 122 -5.93 -15.40 -17.27
C GLY A 122 -4.58 -15.12 -17.90
N SER A 123 -4.31 -13.83 -18.14
CA SER A 123 -3.00 -13.36 -18.60
C SER A 123 -2.73 -11.96 -18.07
N VAL A 124 -1.46 -11.58 -17.98
CA VAL A 124 -1.04 -10.20 -17.68
C VAL A 124 -0.25 -9.65 -18.86
N GLY A 125 -0.74 -8.55 -19.41
CA GLY A 125 -0.19 -7.87 -20.57
C GLY A 125 -0.34 -6.35 -20.49
N SER A 126 -0.01 -5.65 -21.57
CA SER A 126 -0.09 -4.19 -21.63
C SER A 126 -1.49 -3.60 -21.49
N ASP A 127 -2.52 -4.42 -21.67
CA ASP A 127 -3.94 -4.07 -21.61
C ASP A 127 -4.51 -4.10 -20.18
N ASN A 128 -3.90 -4.86 -19.27
CA ASN A 128 -4.42 -5.06 -17.91
C ASN A 128 -3.37 -4.93 -16.79
N PHE A 129 -2.11 -4.61 -17.11
CA PHE A 129 -1.05 -4.48 -16.11
C PHE A 129 -1.32 -3.36 -15.10
N GLU A 130 -1.84 -2.22 -15.55
CA GLU A 130 -2.20 -1.11 -14.67
C GLU A 130 -3.35 -1.48 -13.74
N LEU A 131 -4.31 -2.30 -14.20
CA LEU A 131 -5.36 -2.86 -13.36
C LEU A 131 -4.75 -3.79 -12.29
N PHE A 132 -3.81 -4.66 -12.69
CA PHE A 132 -3.07 -5.49 -11.75
C PHE A 132 -2.34 -4.64 -10.69
N GLN A 133 -1.64 -3.58 -11.10
CA GLN A 133 -0.98 -2.65 -10.17
C GLN A 133 -1.98 -2.02 -9.18
N GLU A 134 -3.15 -1.60 -9.67
CA GLU A 134 -4.17 -0.98 -8.83
C GLU A 134 -4.73 -1.95 -7.78
N GLU A 135 -5.12 -3.17 -8.20
CA GLU A 135 -5.63 -4.19 -7.30
C GLU A 135 -4.55 -4.60 -6.27
N MET A 136 -3.29 -4.75 -6.70
CA MET A 136 -2.19 -5.02 -5.78
C MET A 136 -1.95 -3.89 -4.77
N LYS A 137 -2.12 -2.61 -5.15
CA LYS A 137 -2.05 -1.49 -4.21
C LYS A 137 -3.12 -1.59 -3.13
N TYR A 138 -4.35 -1.99 -3.47
CA TYR A 138 -5.40 -2.19 -2.47
C TYR A 138 -5.12 -3.37 -1.56
N ILE A 139 -4.74 -4.53 -2.13
CA ILE A 139 -4.40 -5.75 -1.39
C ILE A 139 -3.21 -5.54 -0.44
N LEU A 140 -2.26 -4.68 -0.79
CA LEU A 140 -1.10 -4.34 0.04
C LEU A 140 -1.36 -3.16 1.00
N GLY A 141 -2.52 -2.50 0.92
CA GLY A 141 -2.88 -1.38 1.78
C GLY A 141 -2.16 -0.08 1.44
N LEU A 142 -1.64 0.02 0.22
CA LEU A 142 -0.96 1.21 -0.32
C LEU A 142 -1.94 2.15 -1.03
N GLY A 143 -3.04 1.60 -1.55
CA GLY A 143 -4.12 2.36 -2.18
C GLY A 143 -5.03 2.95 -1.12
N GLN A 144 -5.23 4.28 -1.15
CA GLN A 144 -6.37 4.88 -0.47
C GLN A 144 -7.58 4.69 -1.38
N LYS A 145 -8.62 3.97 -0.93
CA LYS A 145 -9.94 4.14 -1.57
C LYS A 145 -10.27 5.62 -1.45
N GLU A 146 -10.55 6.27 -2.58
CA GLU A 146 -11.09 7.63 -2.57
C GLU A 146 -12.30 7.62 -1.64
N SER A 147 -12.14 8.19 -0.44
CA SER A 147 -13.31 8.49 0.37
C SER A 147 -14.09 9.51 -0.44
N LEU A 148 -15.31 9.18 -0.83
CA LEU A 148 -16.26 10.12 -1.43
C LEU A 148 -16.08 11.46 -0.72
N ALA A 149 -15.67 12.50 -1.47
CA ALA A 149 -15.34 13.79 -0.89
C ALA A 149 -16.48 14.20 0.06
N PRO A 150 -16.19 14.54 1.33
CA PRO A 150 -17.25 14.83 2.29
C PRO A 150 -18.13 15.96 1.74
N LYS A 151 -19.46 15.80 1.78
CA LYS A 151 -20.35 16.93 1.49
C LYS A 151 -20.25 17.91 2.66
N PHE A 152 -19.52 19.00 2.46
CA PHE A 152 -19.34 20.03 3.49
C PHE A 152 -20.59 20.91 3.58
N ALA A 153 -21.20 20.98 4.76
CA ALA A 153 -22.33 21.88 5.02
C ALA A 153 -21.90 23.36 5.18
N ASN A 154 -20.61 23.64 5.38
CA ASN A 154 -20.10 24.99 5.65
C ASN A 154 -18.76 25.27 4.94
N GLU A 155 -18.53 26.51 4.50
CA GLU A 155 -17.33 26.93 3.78
C GLU A 155 -16.06 26.86 4.64
N THR A 156 -16.16 27.08 5.95
CA THR A 156 -15.05 26.94 6.89
C THR A 156 -14.57 25.50 6.99
N ALA A 157 -15.49 24.53 7.04
CA ALA A 157 -15.16 23.11 7.03
C ALA A 157 -14.49 22.70 5.71
N ARG A 158 -14.95 23.24 4.57
CA ARG A 158 -14.33 23.03 3.26
C ARG A 158 -12.90 23.58 3.20
N LYS A 159 -12.67 24.81 3.68
CA LYS A 159 -11.34 25.43 3.72
C LYS A 159 -10.39 24.68 4.64
N LEU A 160 -10.87 24.21 5.80
CA LEU A 160 -10.07 23.41 6.73
C LEU A 160 -9.69 22.05 6.12
N TYR A 161 -10.62 21.38 5.45
CA TYR A 161 -10.35 20.13 4.74
C TYR A 161 -9.33 20.31 3.61
N GLN A 162 -9.49 21.35 2.78
CA GLN A 162 -8.51 21.67 1.73
C GLN A 162 -7.12 21.93 2.30
N LYS A 163 -7.03 22.62 3.44
CA LYS A 163 -5.77 22.88 4.12
C LYS A 163 -5.14 21.60 4.69
N LEU A 164 -5.95 20.70 5.23
CA LEU A 164 -5.51 19.39 5.72
C LEU A 164 -5.02 18.48 4.59
N GLU A 165 -5.70 18.47 3.44
CA GLU A 165 -5.27 17.73 2.25
C GLU A 165 -3.98 18.30 1.67
N GLN A 166 -3.85 19.62 1.55
CA GLN A 166 -2.60 20.28 1.16
C GLN A 166 -1.44 19.93 2.11
N HIS A 167 -1.68 19.99 3.42
CA HIS A 167 -0.68 19.58 4.41
C HIS A 167 -0.32 18.10 4.34
N ARG A 168 -1.28 17.21 4.03
CA ARG A 168 -1.02 15.78 3.80
C ARG A 168 -0.19 15.54 2.54
N GLU A 169 -0.50 16.22 1.45
CA GLU A 169 0.27 16.14 0.20
C GLU A 169 1.69 16.68 0.38
N ASP A 170 1.84 17.81 1.09
CA ASP A 170 3.14 18.43 1.37
C ASP A 170 3.98 17.57 2.34
N GLN A 171 3.35 16.90 3.31
CA GLN A 171 4.03 15.91 4.15
C GLN A 171 4.46 14.69 3.35
N LYS A 172 3.62 14.17 2.43
CA LYS A 172 4.00 13.07 1.54
C LYS A 172 5.18 13.43 0.63
N LYS A 173 5.25 14.68 0.15
CA LYS A 173 6.33 15.18 -0.71
C LYS A 173 7.66 15.43 0.05
N ASN A 174 7.59 15.81 1.33
CA ASN A 174 8.76 16.20 2.12
C ASN A 174 9.18 15.17 3.19
N GLN A 175 8.49 14.03 3.31
CA GLN A 175 8.89 12.97 4.22
C GLN A 175 10.18 12.32 3.73
N LYS A 176 11.31 12.65 4.37
CA LYS A 176 12.42 11.70 4.46
C LYS A 176 11.90 10.45 5.15
N ALA A 177 12.27 9.27 4.64
CA ALA A 177 11.92 8.00 5.25
C ALA A 177 12.41 8.03 6.71
N ASP A 178 11.49 8.13 7.66
CA ASP A 178 11.81 8.08 9.08
C ASP A 178 12.24 6.64 9.38
N GLU A 179 13.50 6.45 9.76
CA GLU A 179 14.05 5.13 10.10
C GLU A 179 13.21 4.41 11.16
N ASN A 180 12.47 5.17 11.98
CA ASN A 180 11.53 4.62 12.95
C ASN A 180 10.35 3.84 12.36
N TYR A 181 10.04 4.07 11.09
CA TYR A 181 8.97 3.44 10.31
C TYR A 181 9.50 2.46 9.26
N SER A 182 10.79 2.11 9.31
CA SER A 182 11.30 0.93 8.60
C SER A 182 10.58 -0.34 9.08
N LEU A 183 10.35 -1.30 8.19
CA LEU A 183 9.56 -2.50 8.49
C LEU A 183 10.12 -3.26 9.70
N ASP A 184 11.45 -3.36 9.84
CA ASP A 184 12.10 -4.01 10.97
C ASP A 184 11.83 -3.28 12.30
N ASN A 185 11.86 -1.95 12.30
CA ASN A 185 11.54 -1.16 13.49
C ASN A 185 10.05 -1.19 13.82
N MET A 186 9.18 -1.21 12.81
CA MET A 186 7.74 -1.43 13.01
C MET A 186 7.50 -2.78 13.70
N VAL A 187 8.11 -3.87 13.18
CA VAL A 187 7.97 -5.21 13.75
C VAL A 187 8.47 -5.25 15.19
N ARG A 188 9.66 -4.69 15.47
CA ARG A 188 10.21 -4.58 16.83
C ARG A 188 9.27 -3.82 17.77
N LYS A 189 8.82 -2.63 17.38
CA LYS A 189 7.94 -1.78 18.20
C LYS A 189 6.62 -2.46 18.47
N TYR A 190 6.01 -3.03 17.43
CA TYR A 190 4.72 -3.73 17.56
C TYR A 190 4.86 -4.91 18.50
N CYS A 191 5.79 -5.84 18.24
CA CYS A 191 5.96 -7.06 19.04
C CYS A 191 6.33 -6.79 20.51
N THR A 192 6.96 -5.65 20.80
CA THR A 192 7.39 -5.32 22.17
C THR A 192 6.28 -4.69 23.00
N HIS A 193 5.38 -3.92 22.38
CA HIS A 193 4.50 -2.99 23.11
C HIS A 193 3.01 -3.14 22.79
N ASN A 194 2.62 -4.00 21.84
CA ASN A 194 1.21 -4.23 21.59
C ASN A 194 0.51 -4.86 22.81
N LYS A 195 -0.78 -4.59 22.96
CA LYS A 195 -1.63 -5.11 24.05
C LYS A 195 -2.37 -6.40 23.67
N VAL A 196 -2.18 -6.91 22.45
CA VAL A 196 -3.04 -7.94 21.83
C VAL A 196 -2.35 -9.30 21.67
N GLY A 197 -1.17 -9.50 22.27
CA GLY A 197 -0.49 -10.80 22.30
C GLY A 197 0.24 -11.19 21.00
N ILE A 198 0.37 -10.26 20.04
CA ILE A 198 1.25 -10.45 18.89
C ILE A 198 2.71 -10.36 19.37
N ASN A 199 3.55 -11.26 18.92
CA ASN A 199 4.95 -11.31 19.33
C ASN A 199 5.81 -11.79 18.16
N ILE A 200 7.13 -11.83 18.37
CA ILE A 200 8.07 -12.17 17.30
C ILE A 200 7.88 -13.59 16.74
N LEU A 201 7.18 -14.49 17.42
CA LEU A 201 6.94 -15.86 16.93
C LEU A 201 5.75 -15.93 15.96
N ASN A 202 4.70 -15.14 16.20
CA ASN A 202 3.45 -15.20 15.43
C ASN A 202 3.28 -14.05 14.40
N VAL A 203 4.02 -12.93 14.55
CA VAL A 203 3.93 -11.77 13.64
C VAL A 203 4.22 -12.16 12.18
N TRP A 204 5.03 -13.20 11.98
CA TRP A 204 5.42 -13.68 10.65
C TRP A 204 4.26 -14.25 9.83
N ASP A 205 3.20 -14.70 10.48
CA ASP A 205 2.04 -15.31 9.83
C ASP A 205 0.99 -14.26 9.43
N MET A 206 1.18 -12.99 9.83
CA MET A 206 0.36 -11.88 9.37
C MET A 206 0.70 -11.52 7.92
N THR A 207 -0.33 -11.21 7.13
CA THR A 207 -0.15 -10.57 5.82
C THR A 207 0.44 -9.17 5.98
N TYR A 208 1.11 -8.69 4.93
CA TYR A 208 1.63 -7.33 4.91
C TYR A 208 0.54 -6.30 5.22
N TYR A 209 -0.65 -6.46 4.64
CA TYR A 209 -1.82 -5.62 4.91
C TYR A 209 -2.26 -5.67 6.38
N GLN A 210 -2.44 -6.87 6.92
CA GLN A 210 -2.85 -7.06 8.32
C GLN A 210 -1.85 -6.37 9.26
N PHE A 211 -0.54 -6.58 9.03
CA PHE A 211 0.49 -5.97 9.85
C PHE A 211 0.45 -4.43 9.79
N HIS A 212 0.39 -3.85 8.59
CA HIS A 212 0.31 -2.39 8.43
C HIS A 212 -0.94 -1.80 9.08
N SER A 213 -2.10 -2.41 8.86
CA SER A 213 -3.38 -1.98 9.44
C SER A 213 -3.33 -2.03 10.97
N MET A 214 -2.88 -3.15 11.54
CA MET A 214 -2.77 -3.33 12.99
C MET A 214 -1.71 -2.44 13.62
N PHE A 215 -0.61 -2.17 12.91
CA PHE A 215 0.42 -1.25 13.38
C PHE A 215 -0.09 0.20 13.41
N SER A 216 -0.89 0.60 12.42
CA SER A 216 -1.55 1.91 12.38
C SER A 216 -2.49 2.07 13.59
N GLU A 217 -3.33 1.08 13.87
CA GLU A 217 -4.21 1.09 15.05
C GLU A 217 -3.43 1.13 16.36
N TYR A 218 -2.30 0.42 16.46
CA TYR A 218 -1.41 0.53 17.62
C TYR A 218 -0.83 1.93 17.79
N CYS A 219 -0.42 2.59 16.69
CA CYS A 219 0.04 3.97 16.74
C CYS A 219 -1.06 4.92 17.23
N SER A 220 -2.29 4.77 16.71
CA SER A 220 -3.47 5.53 17.14
C SER A 220 -3.78 5.29 18.62
N GLY A 221 -3.82 4.03 19.05
CA GLY A 221 -4.04 3.63 20.44
C GLY A 221 -3.04 4.27 21.41
N ARG A 222 -1.75 4.26 21.06
CA ARG A 222 -0.71 4.96 21.84
C ARG A 222 -0.92 6.46 21.92
N HIS A 223 -1.38 7.07 20.82
CA HIS A 223 -1.66 8.50 20.81
C HIS A 223 -2.81 8.84 21.76
N TYR A 224 -3.87 8.02 21.79
CA TYR A 224 -4.96 8.15 22.75
C TYR A 224 -4.48 7.96 24.20
N ASP A 225 -3.71 6.90 24.49
CA ASP A 225 -3.15 6.66 25.83
C ASP A 225 -2.31 7.86 26.32
N PHE A 226 -1.52 8.46 25.42
CA PHE A 226 -0.71 9.64 25.74
C PHE A 226 -1.59 10.87 26.03
N ASN A 227 -2.59 11.12 25.19
CA ASN A 227 -3.52 12.23 25.37
C ASN A 227 -4.32 12.08 26.68
N ASP A 228 -4.79 10.88 27.00
CA ASP A 228 -5.49 10.58 28.24
C ASP A 228 -4.57 10.76 29.46
N SER A 229 -3.33 10.29 29.38
CA SER A 229 -2.33 10.50 30.43
C SER A 229 -2.02 11.98 30.66
N MET A 230 -1.95 12.77 29.58
CA MET A 230 -1.75 14.22 29.67
C MET A 230 -2.96 14.92 30.29
N ALA A 231 -4.17 14.53 29.91
CA ALA A 231 -5.40 15.03 30.53
C ALA A 231 -5.45 14.68 32.02
N ALA A 232 -5.15 13.43 32.38
CA ALA A 232 -5.16 12.98 33.77
C ALA A 232 -4.14 13.72 34.66
N ASN A 233 -2.98 14.09 34.10
CA ASN A 233 -1.96 14.87 34.81
C ASN A 233 -2.25 16.39 34.86
N THR A 234 -3.10 16.89 33.97
CA THR A 234 -3.46 18.31 33.90
C THR A 234 -4.73 18.64 34.70
N PHE A 235 -5.66 17.67 34.85
CA PHE A 235 -6.90 17.84 35.58
C PHE A 235 -6.87 17.05 36.90
N SER A 236 -6.88 17.74 38.04
CA SER A 236 -7.09 17.12 39.35
C SER A 236 -8.56 16.66 39.47
N PHE A 237 -8.82 15.36 39.41
CA PHE A 237 -10.16 14.76 39.50
C PHE A 237 -10.80 14.83 40.91
N LYS A 238 -10.93 16.02 41.50
CA LYS A 238 -11.69 16.18 42.76
C LYS A 238 -13.20 16.27 42.52
N LYS A 239 -13.66 16.67 41.32
CA LYS A 239 -15.08 16.70 40.92
C LYS A 239 -15.23 16.37 39.42
N SER A 240 -16.26 15.63 39.01
CA SER A 240 -16.47 15.28 37.58
C SER A 240 -16.78 16.49 36.69
N SER A 241 -17.14 17.63 37.28
CA SER A 241 -17.34 18.91 36.60
C SER A 241 -16.05 19.57 36.09
N ASP A 242 -14.89 19.10 36.55
CA ASP A 242 -13.60 19.73 36.28
C ASP A 242 -12.98 19.23 34.97
N TYR A 243 -13.52 18.14 34.39
CA TYR A 243 -13.10 17.65 33.08
C TYR A 243 -13.70 18.50 31.96
N LYS A 244 -12.90 19.42 31.43
CA LYS A 244 -13.25 20.25 30.27
C LYS A 244 -12.30 19.97 29.11
N PRO A 245 -12.59 18.95 28.29
CA PRO A 245 -11.66 18.39 27.30
C PRO A 245 -11.23 19.36 26.19
N MET A 246 -11.81 20.57 26.10
CA MET A 246 -11.50 21.57 25.07
C MET A 246 -11.08 22.93 25.66
N GLU A 247 -10.90 23.06 26.97
CA GLU A 247 -10.54 24.36 27.57
C GLU A 247 -9.10 24.78 27.23
N TYR A 248 -8.18 23.83 27.02
CA TYR A 248 -6.80 24.12 26.64
C TYR A 248 -6.69 24.77 25.25
N LEU A 249 -7.64 24.50 24.33
CA LEU A 249 -7.70 25.13 23.01
C LEU A 249 -8.01 26.63 23.08
N LYS A 250 -8.72 27.10 24.11
CA LYS A 250 -8.96 28.54 24.30
C LYS A 250 -7.70 29.33 24.63
N LYS A 251 -6.68 28.66 25.19
CA LYS A 251 -5.39 29.29 25.53
C LYS A 251 -4.45 29.45 24.33
N LEU A 252 -4.72 28.75 23.23
CA LEU A 252 -3.95 28.82 21.99
C LEU A 252 -4.38 29.98 21.05
N ASN A 253 -5.47 30.68 21.39
CA ASN A 253 -5.97 31.86 20.68
C ASN A 253 -5.60 33.19 21.37
N MET A 254 -4.53 33.23 22.16
CA MET A 254 -3.88 34.47 22.61
C MET A 254 -2.54 34.64 21.92
#